data_AF-A0A9D5ZUR3-F1
#
_entry.id   AF-A0A9D5ZUR3-F1
#
_cell.length_a   1.000
_cell.length_b   1.000
_cell.length_c   1.000
_cell.angle_alpha   90.00
_cell.angle_beta   90.00
_cell.angle_gamma   90.00
#
_symmetry.space_group_name_H-M   'P 1'
#
loop_
_entity.id
_entity.type
_entity.pdbx_description
1 polymer ?
#
loop_
_entity_poly.entity_id
_entity_poly.type
_entity_poly.pdbx_seq_one_letter_code
_entity_poly.pdbx_strand_id
1 'polypeptide(L)'
;MNFVDLKHSLEKVFQSIKATTDEGSLPSLEDATQFAKLAQMLLLQAKEQWAGEAEDFAHLAAQLLSTVKKGHAEDAVLLVESLDDAKDYCHRSVQE
;
A
#
# COMPACT_ATOMS: atom_id res chain seq x y z
N MET A 1 -13.72 -11.64 -0.24
CA MET A 1 -13.70 -10.20 0.10
C MET A 1 -14.05 -9.46 -1.18
N ASN A 2 -15.08 -8.61 -1.16
CA ASN A 2 -15.42 -7.80 -2.33
C ASN A 2 -14.43 -6.64 -2.47
N PHE A 3 -14.32 -6.09 -3.67
CA PHE A 3 -13.36 -5.03 -4.01
C PHE A 3 -13.46 -3.80 -3.10
N VAL A 4 -14.68 -3.43 -2.70
CA VAL A 4 -14.93 -2.30 -1.78
C VAL A 4 -14.35 -2.59 -0.39
N ASP A 5 -14.64 -3.75 0.20
CA ASP A 5 -14.07 -4.15 1.49
C ASP A 5 -12.54 -4.23 1.45
N LEU A 6 -11.99 -4.70 0.32
CA LEU A 6 -10.55 -4.78 0.09
C LEU A 6 -9.92 -3.39 0.14
N LYS A 7 -10.48 -2.41 -0.59
CA LYS A 7 -10.03 -1.01 -0.55
C LYS A 7 -10.12 -0.40 0.84
N HIS A 8 -11.24 -0.60 1.53
CA HIS A 8 -11.41 -0.09 2.89
C HIS A 8 -10.37 -0.66 3.85
N SER A 9 -10.07 -1.95 3.75
CA SER A 9 -9.06 -2.59 4.59
C SER A 9 -7.65 -2.13 4.22
N LEU A 10 -7.37 -1.97 2.93
CA LEU A 10 -6.10 -1.46 2.43
C LEU A 10 -5.83 -0.03 2.91
N GLU A 11 -6.81 0.86 2.77
CA GLU A 11 -6.70 2.24 3.26
C GLU A 11 -6.57 2.29 4.78
N LYS A 12 -7.33 1.48 5.53
CA LYS A 12 -7.22 1.45 7.00
C LYS A 12 -5.80 1.08 7.46
N VAL A 13 -5.20 0.06 6.86
CA VAL A 13 -3.83 -0.35 7.20
C VAL A 13 -2.84 0.72 6.76
N PHE A 14 -3.03 1.29 5.57
CA PHE A 14 -2.17 2.34 5.05
C PHE A 14 -2.15 3.58 5.94
N GLN A 15 -3.30 4.00 6.47
CA GLN A 15 -3.37 5.13 7.41
C GLN A 15 -2.61 4.84 8.72
N SER A 16 -2.64 3.60 9.21
CA SER A 16 -1.86 3.18 10.39
C SER A 16 -0.35 3.27 10.12
N ILE A 17 0.08 2.79 8.96
CA ILE A 17 1.46 2.87 8.48
C ILE A 17 1.90 4.33 8.31
N LYS A 18 1.05 5.16 7.69
CA LYS A 18 1.30 6.58 7.45
C LYS A 18 1.43 7.36 8.75
N ALA A 19 0.53 7.14 9.71
CA ALA A 19 0.63 7.77 11.02
C ALA A 19 1.95 7.43 11.72
N THR A 20 2.37 6.16 11.68
CA THR A 20 3.63 5.73 12.30
C THR A 20 4.86 6.34 11.63
N THR A 21 4.84 6.44 10.30
CA THR A 21 5.96 7.01 9.52
C THR A 21 6.03 8.53 9.59
N ASP A 22 4.90 9.23 9.73
CA ASP A 22 4.85 10.68 9.97
C ASP A 22 5.53 11.06 11.30
N GLU A 23 5.45 10.18 12.30
CA GLU A 23 6.20 10.30 13.56
C GLU A 23 7.70 9.92 13.44
N GLY A 24 8.19 9.64 12.23
CA GLY A 24 9.56 9.18 11.97
C GLY A 24 9.85 7.76 12.46
N SER A 25 8.80 7.00 12.79
CA SER A 25 8.90 5.65 13.30
C SER A 25 8.66 4.61 12.21
N LEU A 26 9.22 3.42 12.42
CA LEU A 26 9.11 2.32 11.49
C LEU A 26 7.78 1.57 11.73
N PRO A 27 6.95 1.36 10.71
CA PRO A 27 5.66 0.70 10.88
C PRO A 27 5.85 -0.76 11.28
N SER A 28 4.86 -1.33 11.97
CA SER A 28 5.00 -2.70 12.46
C SER A 28 5.15 -3.70 11.29
N LEU A 29 5.92 -4.76 11.52
CA LEU A 29 6.09 -5.82 10.53
C LEU A 29 4.75 -6.49 10.17
N GLU A 30 3.84 -6.54 11.13
CA GLU A 30 2.48 -7.07 10.93
C GLU A 30 1.67 -6.18 9.98
N ASP A 31 1.65 -4.87 10.23
CA ASP A 31 0.96 -3.90 9.36
C ASP A 31 1.54 -3.91 7.94
N ALA A 32 2.88 -3.87 7.81
CA ALA A 32 3.53 -3.90 6.51
C ALA A 32 3.27 -5.21 5.75
N THR A 33 3.22 -6.34 6.47
CA THR A 33 2.90 -7.64 5.87
C THR A 33 1.44 -7.69 5.41
N GLN A 34 0.52 -7.19 6.24
CA GLN A 34 -0.89 -7.13 5.91
C GLN A 34 -1.13 -6.21 4.70
N PHE A 35 -0.48 -5.04 4.68
CA PHE A 35 -0.56 -4.10 3.57
C PHE A 35 -0.08 -4.71 2.25
N ALA A 36 1.10 -5.34 2.24
CA ALA A 36 1.63 -6.00 1.03
C ALA A 36 0.70 -7.11 0.50
N LYS A 37 0.04 -7.86 1.39
CA LYS A 37 -0.95 -8.88 0.99
C LYS A 37 -2.19 -8.23 0.36
N LEU A 38 -2.72 -7.17 0.99
CA LEU A 38 -3.89 -6.46 0.46
C LEU A 38 -3.60 -5.81 -0.90
N ALA A 39 -2.39 -5.25 -1.08
CA ALA A 39 -1.95 -4.69 -2.35
C ALA A 39 -1.84 -5.74 -3.46
N GLN A 40 -1.33 -6.94 -3.16
CA GLN A 40 -1.35 -8.04 -4.13
C GLN A 40 -2.77 -8.51 -4.45
N MET A 41 -3.67 -8.58 -3.46
CA MET A 41 -5.07 -8.89 -3.71
C MET A 41 -5.75 -7.83 -4.59
N LEU A 42 -5.33 -6.56 -4.48
CA LEU A 42 -5.82 -5.47 -5.32
C LEU A 42 -5.39 -5.66 -6.77
N LEU A 43 -4.11 -5.99 -7.01
CA LEU A 43 -3.59 -6.33 -8.33
C LEU A 43 -4.34 -7.51 -8.97
N LEU A 44 -4.63 -8.56 -8.21
CA LEU A 44 -5.39 -9.71 -8.71
C LEU A 44 -6.83 -9.37 -9.12
N GLN A 45 -7.39 -8.30 -8.58
CA GLN A 45 -8.72 -7.80 -8.93
C GLN A 45 -8.65 -6.61 -9.91
N ALA A 46 -7.45 -6.24 -10.37
CA ALA A 46 -7.27 -5.12 -11.26
C ALA A 46 -7.79 -5.42 -12.66
N LYS A 47 -8.54 -4.49 -13.23
CA LYS A 47 -8.94 -4.54 -14.64
C LYS A 47 -7.77 -4.08 -15.50
N GLU A 48 -7.69 -4.57 -16.74
CA GLU A 48 -6.61 -4.25 -17.69
C GLU A 48 -6.32 -2.75 -17.80
N GLN A 49 -7.35 -1.89 -17.68
CA GLN A 49 -7.24 -0.44 -17.78
C GLN A 49 -6.40 0.23 -16.68
N TRP A 50 -6.17 -0.43 -15.54
CA TRP A 50 -5.37 0.08 -14.41
C TRP A 50 -4.44 -0.99 -13.80
N ALA A 51 -4.24 -2.11 -14.50
CA ALA A 51 -3.41 -3.22 -14.03
C ALA A 51 -1.94 -2.84 -13.87
N GLY A 52 -1.43 -1.95 -14.73
CA GLY A 52 -0.06 -1.42 -14.63
C GLY A 52 0.16 -0.63 -13.35
N GLU A 53 -0.72 0.33 -13.04
CA GLU A 53 -0.67 1.09 -11.79
C GLU A 53 -0.86 0.20 -10.56
N ALA A 54 -1.72 -0.82 -10.63
CA ALA A 54 -1.87 -1.79 -9.55
C ALA A 54 -0.61 -2.62 -9.31
N GLU A 55 0.12 -2.95 -10.37
CA GLU A 55 1.37 -3.71 -10.31
C GLU A 55 2.47 -2.88 -9.65
N ASP A 56 2.62 -1.62 -10.07
CA ASP A 56 3.55 -0.67 -9.47
C ASP A 56 3.28 -0.49 -7.98
N PHE A 57 2.01 -0.29 -7.61
CA PHE A 57 1.65 -0.16 -6.20
C PHE A 57 1.92 -1.43 -5.38
N ALA A 58 1.59 -2.61 -5.93
CA ALA A 58 1.91 -3.87 -5.28
C ALA A 58 3.42 -4.07 -5.10
N HIS A 59 4.21 -3.60 -6.07
CA HIS A 59 5.67 -3.60 -5.99
C HIS A 59 6.17 -2.68 -4.87
N LEU A 60 5.70 -1.43 -4.81
CA LEU A 60 6.04 -0.48 -3.76
C LEU A 60 5.65 -0.99 -2.37
N ALA A 61 4.48 -1.63 -2.23
CA ALA A 61 4.04 -2.24 -0.98
C ALA A 61 4.95 -3.40 -0.54
N ALA A 62 5.44 -4.20 -1.50
CA ALA A 62 6.41 -5.25 -1.22
C ALA A 62 7.79 -4.70 -0.84
N GLN A 63 8.21 -3.58 -1.45
CA GLN A 63 9.43 -2.87 -1.08
C GLN A 63 9.33 -2.32 0.34
N LEU A 64 8.21 -1.70 0.72
CA LEU A 64 7.96 -1.23 2.08
C LEU A 64 8.13 -2.36 3.10
N LEU A 65 7.55 -3.53 2.85
CA LEU A 65 7.73 -4.70 3.71
C LEU A 65 9.20 -5.12 3.84
N SER A 66 9.96 -5.11 2.74
CA SER A 66 11.39 -5.44 2.73
C SER A 66 12.20 -4.44 3.56
N THR A 67 11.90 -3.16 3.41
CA THR A 67 12.51 -2.04 4.14
C THR A 67 12.23 -2.12 5.65
N VAL A 68 10.97 -2.41 6.00
CA VAL A 68 10.55 -2.63 7.39
C VAL A 68 11.29 -3.81 8.02
N LYS A 69 11.44 -4.92 7.30
CA LYS A 69 12.23 -6.08 7.76
C LYS A 69 13.70 -5.76 8.00
N LYS A 70 14.27 -4.81 7.23
CA LYS A 70 15.66 -4.38 7.36
C LYS A 70 15.85 -3.32 8.45
N GLY A 71 14.77 -2.76 9.00
CA GLY A 71 14.84 -1.74 10.03
C GLY A 71 15.22 -0.35 9.51
N HIS A 72 15.04 -0.08 8.22
CA HIS A 72 15.39 1.19 7.60
C HIS A 72 14.20 2.17 7.66
N ALA A 73 14.15 3.02 8.68
CA ALA A 73 12.99 3.90 8.90
C ALA A 73 12.88 5.00 7.85
N GLU A 74 14.00 5.63 7.48
CA GLU A 74 14.02 6.73 6.49
C GLU A 74 13.54 6.27 5.11
N ASP A 75 14.02 5.12 4.63
CA ASP A 75 13.54 4.49 3.40
C ASP A 75 12.04 4.14 3.49
N ALA A 76 11.54 3.75 4.67
CA ALA A 76 10.13 3.41 4.84
C ALA A 76 9.24 4.65 4.73
N VAL A 77 9.67 5.80 5.26
CA VAL A 77 8.96 7.08 5.12
C VAL A 77 8.84 7.45 3.64
N LEU A 78 9.95 7.44 2.90
CA LEU A 78 9.97 7.78 1.46
C LEU A 78 9.08 6.85 0.62
N LEU A 79 9.05 5.55 0.96
CA LEU A 79 8.18 4.58 0.31
C LEU A 79 6.70 4.83 0.62
N VAL A 80 6.36 5.24 1.85
CA VAL A 80 4.98 5.58 2.23
C VAL A 80 4.50 6.83 1.49
N GLU A 81 5.34 7.84 1.32
CA GLU A 81 5.00 9.02 0.51
C GLU A 81 4.74 8.64 -0.96
N SER A 82 5.61 7.80 -1.53
CA SER A 82 5.45 7.29 -2.90
C SER A 82 4.17 6.48 -3.07
N LEU A 83 3.81 5.67 -2.06
CA LEU A 83 2.57 4.90 -2.03
C LEU A 83 1.33 5.80 -1.90
N ASP A 84 1.40 6.91 -1.15
CA ASP A 84 0.30 7.86 -1.00
C ASP A 84 0.02 8.59 -2.33
N ASP A 85 1.06 8.96 -3.07
CA ASP A 85 0.95 9.56 -4.41
C ASP A 85 0.41 8.55 -5.42
N ALA A 86 0.95 7.31 -5.38
CA ALA A 86 0.49 6.25 -6.25
C ALA A 86 -0.99 5.91 -6.01
N LYS A 87 -1.53 6.00 -4.78
CA LYS A 87 -2.89 5.53 -4.47
C LYS A 87 -4.02 6.19 -5.29
N ASP A 88 -3.76 7.28 -6.02
CA ASP A 88 -4.75 7.98 -6.85
C ASP A 88 -5.42 7.07 -7.91
N TYR A 89 -4.74 6.00 -8.38
CA TYR A 89 -5.37 5.01 -9.27
C TYR A 89 -6.55 4.28 -8.60
N CYS A 90 -6.58 4.21 -7.26
CA CYS A 90 -7.63 3.60 -6.48
C CYS A 90 -8.93 4.42 -6.53
N HIS A 91 -8.85 5.73 -6.77
CA HIS A 91 -10.02 6.62 -6.88
C HIS A 91 -10.59 6.70 -8.31
N ARG A 92 -9.77 6.52 -9.35
CA ARG A 92 -10.26 6.53 -10.74
C ARG A 92 -11.27 5.41 -11.04
N SER A 93 -11.11 4.24 -10.41
CA SER A 93 -11.93 3.05 -10.73
C SER A 93 -13.29 2.98 -10.02
N VAL A 94 -13.67 3.98 -9.21
CA VAL A 94 -14.99 4.01 -8.52
C VAL A 94 -16.03 4.85 -9.28
N GLN A 95 -15.66 5.44 -10.41
CA GLN A 95 -16.52 6.33 -11.20
C GLN A 95 -17.20 5.67 -12.42
N GLU A 96 -17.18 4.34 -12.54
CA GLU A 96 -17.95 3.61 -13.58
C GLU A 96 -19.10 2.80 -13.00
#